data_AF-A0A940WPA8-F1
#
_entry.id   AF-A0A940WPA8-F1
#
_cell.length_a   1.000
_cell.length_b   1.000
_cell.length_c   1.000
_cell.angle_alpha   90.00
_cell.angle_beta   90.00
_cell.angle_gamma   90.00
#
_symmetry.space_group_name_H-M   'P 1'
#
loop_
_entity.id
_entity.type
_entity.pdbx_description
1 polymer ?
#
loop_
_entity_poly.entity_id
_entity_poly.type
_entity_poly.pdbx_seq_one_letter_code
_entity_poly.pdbx_strand_id
1 'polypeptide(L)'
;MDRNWLQLVDVSERLLDQLNRFPKVDGDEREVAFTTIESLLAEREQFITLIQSPAVTEEEKQVGNHLLKLNRDIEQGLARLTNQLKLDIDRMKHKKKINRKYDNPYDVGTNEGAFIDKRST
;
A
#
# COMPACT_ATOMS: atom_id res chain seq x y z
N MET A 1 -18.03 29.05 10.31
CA MET A 1 -17.36 27.91 9.64
C MET A 1 -18.02 26.61 10.07
N ASP A 2 -18.47 25.80 9.12
CA ASP A 2 -19.12 24.52 9.41
C ASP A 2 -18.12 23.52 10.02
N ARG A 3 -18.53 22.85 11.11
CA ARG A 3 -17.72 21.92 11.89
C ARG A 3 -17.19 20.76 11.03
N ASN A 4 -17.94 20.31 10.03
CA ASN A 4 -17.57 19.20 9.16
C ASN A 4 -16.31 19.52 8.35
N TRP A 5 -16.13 20.76 7.91
CA TRP A 5 -14.91 21.17 7.19
C TRP A 5 -13.67 21.08 8.07
N LEU A 6 -13.77 21.48 9.33
CA LEU A 6 -12.68 21.37 10.29
C LEU A 6 -12.35 19.90 10.59
N GLN A 7 -13.37 19.05 10.75
CA GLN A 7 -13.16 17.62 10.96
C GLN A 7 -12.54 16.95 9.74
N LEU A 8 -12.95 17.33 8.52
CA LEU A 8 -12.36 16.81 7.30
C LEU A 8 -10.87 17.16 7.18
N VAL A 9 -10.47 18.37 7.61
CA VAL A 9 -9.06 18.77 7.68
C VAL A 9 -8.32 17.91 8.70
N ASP A 10 -8.81 17.81 9.93
CA ASP A 10 -8.18 17.02 11.00
C ASP A 10 -7.94 15.56 10.58
N VAL A 11 -8.98 14.91 10.04
CA VAL A 11 -8.87 13.51 9.58
C VAL A 11 -7.91 13.39 8.40
N SER A 12 -7.90 14.36 7.49
CA SER A 12 -6.95 14.36 6.36
C SER A 12 -5.50 14.54 6.83
N GLU A 13 -5.24 15.39 7.84
CA GLU A 13 -3.91 15.56 8.44
C GLU A 13 -3.45 14.31 9.18
N ARG A 14 -4.32 13.70 9.99
CA ARG A 14 -4.04 12.43 10.70
C ARG A 14 -3.75 11.29 9.73
N LEU A 15 -4.51 11.19 8.64
CA LEU A 15 -4.26 10.23 7.58
C LEU A 15 -2.89 10.46 6.93
N LEU A 16 -2.54 11.70 6.63
CA LEU A 16 -1.25 12.04 6.04
C LEU A 16 -0.08 11.72 7.00
N ASP A 17 -0.20 12.03 8.29
CA ASP A 17 0.80 11.66 9.30
C ASP A 17 0.99 10.13 9.35
N GLN A 18 -0.11 9.38 9.39
CA GLN A 18 -0.07 7.93 9.43
C GLN A 18 0.56 7.33 8.17
N LEU A 19 0.29 7.89 6.98
CA LEU A 19 0.93 7.49 5.74
C LEU A 19 2.43 7.79 5.74
N ASN A 20 2.86 8.91 6.31
CA ASN A 20 4.28 9.27 6.40
C ASN A 20 5.05 8.42 7.41
N ARG A 21 4.36 7.94 8.45
CA ARG A 21 4.93 7.11 9.53
C ARG A 21 4.70 5.62 9.30
N PHE A 22 4.18 5.23 8.13
CA PHE A 22 3.87 3.84 7.84
C PHE A 22 5.11 2.94 8.06
N PRO A 23 4.99 1.87 8.87
CA PRO A 23 6.13 1.01 9.20
C PRO A 23 6.79 0.41 7.96
N LYS A 24 8.12 0.44 7.92
CA LYS A 24 8.92 -0.15 6.82
C LYS A 24 9.19 -1.64 7.00
N VAL A 25 8.96 -2.17 8.20
CA VAL A 25 9.23 -3.55 8.59
C VAL A 25 7.90 -4.30 8.68
N ASP A 26 7.88 -5.54 8.21
CA ASP A 26 6.73 -6.42 8.34
C ASP A 26 6.54 -6.86 9.80
N GLY A 27 5.28 -6.90 10.25
CA GLY A 27 4.89 -7.32 11.60
C GLY A 27 3.57 -6.70 12.05
N ASP A 28 3.21 -6.94 13.31
CA ASP A 28 1.94 -6.49 13.90
C ASP A 28 1.73 -4.98 13.79
N GLU A 29 2.81 -4.19 13.94
CA GLU A 29 2.78 -2.74 13.80
C GLU A 29 2.30 -2.30 12.39
N ARG A 30 2.67 -3.04 11.36
CA ARG A 30 2.25 -2.79 9.98
C ARG A 30 0.76 -3.07 9.79
N GLU A 31 0.26 -4.16 10.36
CA GLU A 31 -1.17 -4.52 10.31
C GLU A 31 -2.04 -3.50 11.06
N VAL A 32 -1.58 -3.06 12.24
CA VAL A 32 -2.23 -2.00 13.02
C VAL A 32 -2.23 -0.70 12.22
N ALA A 33 -1.10 -0.34 11.59
CA ALA A 33 -1.02 0.86 10.79
C ALA A 33 -1.96 0.82 9.57
N PHE A 34 -2.13 -0.35 8.95
CA PHE A 34 -3.04 -0.56 7.83
C PHE A 34 -4.50 -0.38 8.26
N THR A 35 -4.90 -1.05 9.34
CA THR A 35 -6.25 -0.92 9.92
C THR A 35 -6.58 0.54 10.30
N THR A 36 -5.57 1.26 10.82
CA THR A 36 -5.70 2.67 11.17
C THR A 36 -5.94 3.53 9.93
N ILE A 37 -5.20 3.30 8.84
CA ILE A 37 -5.38 4.00 7.56
C ILE A 37 -6.77 3.73 6.99
N GLU A 38 -7.24 2.47 7.01
CA GLU A 38 -8.59 2.12 6.53
C GLU A 38 -9.68 2.83 7.34
N SER A 39 -9.54 2.87 8.66
CA SER A 39 -10.48 3.55 9.55
C SER A 39 -10.52 5.06 9.27
N LEU A 40 -9.36 5.69 9.09
CA LEU A 40 -9.25 7.12 8.77
C LEU A 40 -9.82 7.44 7.38
N LEU A 41 -9.66 6.55 6.39
CA LEU A 41 -10.26 6.71 5.07
C LEU A 41 -11.79 6.65 5.13
N ALA A 42 -12.34 5.71 5.88
CA ALA A 42 -13.79 5.61 6.10
C ALA A 42 -14.35 6.83 6.85
N GLU A 43 -13.67 7.28 7.90
CA GLU A 43 -14.03 8.50 8.64
C GLU A 43 -13.99 9.73 7.72
N ARG A 44 -12.96 9.84 6.87
CA ARG A 44 -12.83 10.92 5.89
C ARG A 44 -13.97 10.94 4.90
N GLU A 45 -14.37 9.78 4.38
CA GLU A 45 -15.48 9.65 3.44
C GLU A 45 -16.80 10.13 4.04
N GLN A 46 -17.07 9.83 5.32
CA GLN A 46 -18.25 10.32 6.03
C GLN A 46 -18.30 11.85 6.02
N PHE A 47 -17.21 12.53 6.35
CA PHE A 47 -17.19 14.00 6.34
C PHE A 47 -17.33 14.59 4.94
N ILE A 48 -16.73 13.97 3.92
CA ILE A 48 -16.91 14.41 2.52
C ILE A 48 -18.38 14.33 2.11
N THR A 49 -19.07 13.23 2.45
CA THR A 49 -20.49 13.06 2.10
C THR A 49 -21.43 13.99 2.86
N LEU A 50 -21.05 14.42 4.08
CA LEU A 50 -21.79 15.41 4.87
C LEU A 50 -21.63 16.83 4.31
N ILE A 51 -20.49 17.13 3.69
CA ILE A 51 -20.23 18.42 3.02
C ILE A 51 -20.89 18.37 1.63
N GLN A 52 -22.21 18.54 1.59
CA GLN A 52 -22.99 18.54 0.35
C GLN A 52 -23.05 19.91 -0.35
N SER A 53 -22.61 20.97 0.33
CA SER A 53 -22.69 22.34 -0.17
C SER A 53 -21.31 22.86 -0.59
N PRO A 54 -21.21 23.56 -1.73
CA PRO A 54 -19.96 24.20 -2.13
C PRO A 54 -19.56 25.28 -1.11
N ALA A 55 -18.24 25.47 -0.93
CA ALA A 55 -17.71 26.53 -0.08
C ALA A 55 -18.23 27.90 -0.53
N VAL A 56 -18.93 28.59 0.37
CA VAL A 56 -19.63 29.85 0.07
C VAL A 56 -18.88 31.05 0.63
N THR A 57 -18.27 30.91 1.81
CA THR A 57 -17.48 31.95 2.46
C THR A 57 -16.02 31.93 2.03
N GLU A 58 -15.31 33.05 2.19
CA GLU A 58 -13.88 33.14 1.86
C GLU A 58 -13.04 32.21 2.75
N GLU A 59 -13.40 32.08 4.03
CA GLU A 59 -12.77 31.16 4.97
C GLU A 59 -12.91 29.70 4.52
N GLU A 60 -14.10 29.29 4.07
CA GLU A 60 -14.32 27.94 3.54
C GLU A 60 -13.55 27.69 2.24
N LYS A 61 -13.40 28.71 1.38
CA LYS A 61 -12.58 28.60 0.17
C LYS A 61 -11.09 28.40 0.50
N GLN A 62 -10.58 29.12 1.50
CA GLN A 62 -9.20 28.93 1.96
C GLN A 62 -8.98 27.52 2.51
N VAL A 63 -9.94 27.02 3.29
CA VAL A 63 -9.92 25.66 3.85
C VAL A 63 -10.03 24.61 2.74
N GLY A 64 -10.90 24.82 1.76
CA GLY A 64 -11.00 23.98 0.57
C GLY A 64 -9.68 23.91 -0.21
N ASN A 65 -9.00 25.05 -0.40
CA ASN A 65 -7.69 25.09 -1.04
C ASN A 65 -6.62 24.32 -0.24
N HIS A 66 -6.67 24.39 1.09
CA HIS A 66 -5.79 23.61 1.95
C HIS A 66 -6.08 22.10 1.85
N LEU A 67 -7.36 21.71 1.89
CA LEU A 67 -7.81 20.34 1.68
C LEU A 67 -7.38 19.77 0.33
N LEU A 68 -7.40 20.58 -0.74
CA LEU A 68 -6.90 20.17 -2.05
C LEU A 68 -5.39 19.85 -2.03
N LYS A 69 -4.60 20.58 -1.23
CA LYS A 69 -3.17 20.25 -1.04
C LYS A 69 -3.02 18.95 -0.27
N LEU A 70 -3.70 18.81 0.87
CA LEU A 70 -3.69 17.58 1.67
C LEU A 70 -4.11 16.36 0.83
N ASN A 71 -5.15 16.49 0.00
CA ASN A 71 -5.61 15.42 -0.86
C ASN A 71 -4.53 14.95 -1.84
N ARG A 72 -3.79 15.88 -2.46
CA ARG A 72 -2.66 15.54 -3.35
C ARG A 72 -1.56 14.80 -2.60
N ASP A 73 -1.24 15.22 -1.39
CA ASP A 73 -0.19 14.60 -0.60
C ASP A 73 -0.59 13.19 -0.12
N ILE A 74 -1.86 13.02 0.26
CA ILE A 74 -2.47 11.73 0.60
C ILE A 74 -2.47 10.79 -0.60
N GLU A 75 -2.90 11.25 -1.78
CA GLU A 75 -2.87 10.47 -3.03
C GLU A 75 -1.46 9.96 -3.35
N GLN A 76 -0.45 10.82 -3.22
CA GLN A 76 0.93 10.41 -3.39
C GLN A 76 1.38 9.40 -2.33
N GLY A 77 0.99 9.58 -1.07
CA GLY A 77 1.27 8.65 0.02
C GLY A 77 0.67 7.26 -0.23
N LEU A 78 -0.59 7.19 -0.63
CA LEU A 78 -1.29 5.95 -0.96
C LEU A 78 -0.67 5.27 -2.20
N ALA A 79 -0.27 6.03 -3.21
CA ALA A 79 0.42 5.49 -4.37
C ALA A 79 1.77 4.86 -4.00
N ARG A 80 2.55 5.52 -3.13
CA ARG A 80 3.81 4.97 -2.60
C ARG A 80 3.56 3.67 -1.82
N LEU A 81 2.58 3.68 -0.92
CA LEU A 81 2.21 2.50 -0.12
C LEU A 81 1.78 1.32 -1.01
N THR A 82 0.93 1.58 -2.01
CA THR A 82 0.48 0.57 -2.97
C THR A 82 1.63 -0.02 -3.77
N ASN A 83 2.58 0.82 -4.21
CA ASN A 83 3.77 0.35 -4.93
C ASN A 83 4.67 -0.50 -4.04
N GLN A 84 4.85 -0.12 -2.78
CA GLN A 84 5.60 -0.92 -1.81
C GLN A 84 4.94 -2.29 -1.60
N LEU A 85 3.61 -2.33 -1.41
CA LEU A 85 2.88 -3.59 -1.24
C LEU A 85 3.02 -4.53 -2.46
N LYS A 86 3.00 -3.98 -3.68
CA LYS A 86 3.27 -4.76 -4.90
C LYS A 86 4.67 -5.37 -4.90
N LEU A 87 5.69 -4.58 -4.54
CA LEU A 87 7.07 -5.06 -4.43
C LEU A 87 7.22 -6.16 -3.38
N ASP A 88 6.53 -6.04 -2.24
CA ASP A 88 6.54 -7.07 -1.19
C ASP A 88 5.96 -8.39 -1.70
N ILE A 89 4.81 -8.33 -2.40
CA ILE A 89 4.18 -9.50 -3.02
C ILE A 89 5.14 -10.17 -4.02
N ASP A 90 5.81 -9.40 -4.86
CA ASP A 90 6.74 -9.94 -5.85
C ASP A 90 7.99 -10.54 -5.20
N ARG A 91 8.52 -9.93 -4.13
CA ARG A 91 9.61 -10.49 -3.32
C ARG A 91 9.21 -11.81 -2.67
N MET A 92 8.00 -11.91 -2.11
CA MET A 92 7.48 -13.17 -1.54
C MET A 92 7.38 -14.28 -2.59
N LYS A 93 6.89 -13.97 -3.79
CA LYS A 93 6.85 -14.91 -4.92
C LYS A 93 8.26 -15.36 -5.33
N HIS A 94 9.20 -14.42 -5.42
CA HIS A 94 10.58 -14.72 -5.80
C HIS A 94 11.29 -15.59 -4.75
N LYS A 95 11.13 -15.29 -3.46
CA LYS A 95 11.66 -16.10 -2.34
C LYS A 95 11.11 -17.53 -2.40
N LYS A 96 9.81 -17.72 -2.68
CA LYS A 96 9.21 -19.06 -2.88
C LYS A 96 9.84 -19.79 -4.08
N LYS A 97 10.13 -19.10 -5.19
CA LYS A 97 10.78 -19.68 -6.38
C LYS A 97 12.23 -20.09 -6.11
N ILE A 98 13.00 -19.28 -5.37
CA ILE A 98 14.38 -19.61 -4.99
C ILE A 98 14.40 -20.79 -4.01
N ASN A 99 13.54 -20.78 -2.99
CA ASN A 99 13.51 -21.87 -2.01
C ASN A 99 13.20 -23.23 -2.67
N ARG A 100 12.28 -23.25 -3.66
CA ARG A 100 12.01 -24.46 -4.48
C ARG A 100 13.18 -24.89 -5.37
N LYS A 101 14.05 -23.96 -5.81
CA LYS A 101 15.25 -24.29 -6.61
C LYS A 101 16.35 -24.95 -5.79
N TYR A 102 16.39 -24.73 -4.47
CA TYR A 102 17.38 -25.33 -3.57
C TYR A 102 16.94 -26.69 -3.01
N ASP A 103 15.64 -26.98 -2.95
CA ASP A 103 15.10 -28.28 -2.50
C ASP A 103 15.15 -29.39 -3.57
N ASN A 104 15.44 -29.08 -4.84
CA ASN A 104 15.54 -30.12 -5.88
C ASN A 104 16.81 -30.02 -6.74
N PRO A 105 17.97 -30.47 -6.23
CA PRO A 105 19.21 -30.59 -7.01
C PRO A 105 19.18 -31.70 -8.08
N TYR A 106 18.05 -32.42 -8.26
CA TYR A 106 17.92 -33.51 -9.23
C TYR A 106 16.86 -33.28 -10.32
N ASP A 107 16.28 -32.08 -10.45
CA ASP A 107 15.48 -31.73 -11.64
C ASP A 107 16.38 -31.33 -12.82
N VAL A 108 17.38 -32.16 -13.10
CA VAL A 108 17.95 -32.20 -14.44
C VAL A 108 16.92 -32.93 -15.28
N GLY A 109 16.22 -32.18 -16.13
CA GLY A 109 15.27 -32.77 -17.07
C GLY A 109 15.92 -33.96 -17.77
N THR A 110 15.38 -35.14 -17.50
CA THR A 110 15.62 -36.36 -18.27
C THR A 110 15.05 -36.10 -19.66
N ASN A 111 15.79 -35.37 -20.48
CA ASN A 111 15.49 -35.19 -21.88
C ASN A 111 16.56 -35.93 -22.69
N GLU A 112 16.14 -37.11 -23.14
CA GLU A 112 16.63 -37.84 -24.31
C GLU A 112 18.06 -38.39 -24.28
N GLY A 113 18.14 -39.70 -24.02
CA GLY A 113 18.95 -40.64 -24.80
C GLY A 113 20.44 -40.35 -24.98
N ALA A 114 21.27 -40.72 -24.00
CA ALA A 114 22.69 -40.94 -24.23
C ALA A 114 23.07 -42.39 -23.92
N PHE A 115 23.26 -43.14 -25.00
CA PHE A 115 23.81 -44.48 -25.12
C PHE A 115 24.90 -44.79 -24.08
N ILE A 116 24.70 -45.85 -23.30
CA ILE A 116 25.82 -46.61 -22.72
C ILE A 116 25.93 -47.92 -23.50
N ASP A 117 26.55 -47.85 -24.68
CA ASP A 117 27.33 -48.97 -25.20
C ASP A 117 28.80 -48.63 -24.99
N LYS A 118 29.38 -49.12 -23.89
CA LYS A 118 30.80 -49.47 -23.86
C LYS A 118 30.99 -50.73 -23.03
N ARG A 119 30.80 -51.85 -23.74
CA ARG A 119 31.70 -53.02 -23.81
C ARG A 119 32.34 -53.49 -22.51
N SER A 120 32.04 -54.76 -22.24
CA SER A 120 32.86 -55.74 -21.53
C SER A 120 34.37 -55.53 -21.72
N THR A 121 35.10 -55.43 -20.61
CA THR A 121 36.39 -56.10 -20.37
C THR A 121 36.61 -56.15 -18.86
#